data_AF-A0A537ITG2-F1
#
_entry.id   AF-A0A537ITG2-F1
#
_cell.length_a   1.000
_cell.length_b   1.000
_cell.length_c   1.000
_cell.angle_alpha   90.00
_cell.angle_beta   90.00
_cell.angle_gamma   90.00
#
_symmetry.space_group_name_H-M   'P 1'
#
loop_
_entity.id
_entity.type
_entity.pdbx_description
1 polymer ?
#
loop_
_entity_poly.entity_id
_entity_poly.type
_entity_poly.pdbx_seq_one_letter_code
_entity_poly.pdbx_strand_id
1 'polypeptide(L)'
;MDPRTGRILVGAFLLLGFSIYQFVTYTSTTSFQSTFSLQPGLAYQLHYPLNPSDSLSVTFQENSGMLVSLYVLTSAQFASYQAKNPFNYLSSVTNVASGSLSYTANIQDTYTLFFDHGAGLANATETVYALRSYTTHTSYRLYFGILLLGAAAVDFYYAYRSSKRGTISAPPAPAMTPPSFSPPS
;
A
#
# COMPACT_ATOMS: atom_id res chain seq x y z
N MET A 1 26.89 29.19 7.87
CA MET A 1 26.53 28.17 6.86
C MET A 1 26.26 28.90 5.55
N ASP A 2 26.87 28.47 4.44
CA ASP A 2 26.65 29.12 3.12
C ASP A 2 25.14 29.06 2.76
N PRO A 3 24.50 30.18 2.38
CA PRO A 3 23.12 30.22 1.91
C PRO A 3 22.79 29.16 0.84
N ARG A 4 23.76 28.79 0.00
CA ARG A 4 23.61 27.74 -1.02
C ARG A 4 23.46 26.36 -0.38
N THR A 5 24.33 26.03 0.56
CA THR A 5 24.26 24.77 1.32
C THR A 5 22.97 24.68 2.14
N GLY A 6 22.49 25.80 2.69
CA GLY A 6 21.19 25.87 3.37
C GLY A 6 20.02 25.51 2.44
N ARG A 7 19.97 26.09 1.23
CA ARG A 7 18.92 25.81 0.25
C ARG A 7 18.91 24.35 -0.22
N ILE A 8 20.08 23.77 -0.46
CA ILE A 8 20.20 22.36 -0.87
C ILE A 8 19.67 21.44 0.24
N LEU A 9 20.00 21.72 1.51
CA LEU A 9 19.51 20.90 2.62
C LEU A 9 18.00 20.99 2.80
N VAL A 10 17.40 22.18 2.65
CA VAL A 10 15.94 22.33 2.68
C VAL A 10 15.29 21.46 1.58
N GLY A 11 15.84 21.49 0.36
CA GLY A 11 15.39 20.62 -0.74
C GLY A 11 15.51 19.12 -0.41
N ALA A 12 16.67 18.70 0.11
CA ALA A 12 16.93 17.32 0.50
C ALA A 12 15.93 16.79 1.54
N PHE A 13 15.62 17.61 2.55
CA PHE A 13 14.64 17.25 3.58
C PHE A 13 13.20 17.16 3.03
N LEU A 14 12.83 18.03 2.10
CA LEU A 14 11.52 17.94 1.44
C LEU A 14 11.40 16.66 0.60
N LEU A 15 12.41 16.34 -0.20
CA LEU A 15 12.45 15.11 -1.01
C LEU A 15 12.40 13.86 -0.12
N LEU A 16 13.14 13.87 1.00
CA LEU A 16 13.09 12.80 1.98
C LEU A 16 11.69 12.65 2.59
N GLY A 17 11.06 13.77 2.98
CA GLY A 17 9.70 13.77 3.51
C GLY A 17 8.68 13.18 2.52
N PHE A 18 8.74 13.58 1.25
CA PHE A 18 7.87 13.01 0.21
C PHE A 18 8.18 11.53 -0.04
N SER A 19 9.45 11.13 -0.04
CA SER A 19 9.85 9.72 -0.18
C SER A 19 9.23 8.86 0.93
N ILE A 20 9.36 9.30 2.19
CA ILE A 20 8.77 8.61 3.35
C ILE A 20 7.25 8.54 3.21
N TYR A 21 6.60 9.64 2.83
CA TYR A 21 5.15 9.65 2.61
C TYR A 21 4.71 8.58 1.60
N GLN A 22 5.47 8.41 0.51
CA GLN A 22 5.15 7.40 -0.50
C GLN A 22 5.34 5.97 0.03
N PHE A 23 6.37 5.72 0.84
CA PHE A 23 6.56 4.41 1.48
C PHE A 23 5.45 4.10 2.49
N VAL A 24 5.04 5.08 3.30
CA VAL A 24 3.97 4.91 4.30
C VAL A 24 2.61 4.69 3.63
N THR A 25 2.38 5.30 2.46
CA THR A 25 1.11 5.19 1.72
C THR A 25 1.15 4.18 0.57
N TYR A 26 2.21 3.38 0.48
CA TYR A 26 2.35 2.33 -0.53
C TYR A 26 1.30 1.23 -0.36
N THR A 27 0.97 0.89 0.89
CA THR A 27 -0.08 -0.07 1.24
C THR A 27 -1.33 0.64 1.74
N SER A 28 -2.50 0.17 1.34
CA SER A 28 -3.78 0.62 1.88
C SER A 28 -4.63 -0.57 2.29
N THR A 29 -5.14 -0.57 3.52
CA THR A 29 -6.04 -1.60 4.02
C THR A 29 -7.45 -1.03 4.19
N THR A 30 -8.44 -1.67 3.58
CA THR A 30 -9.86 -1.35 3.72
C THR A 30 -10.59 -2.52 4.34
N SER A 31 -11.41 -2.27 5.36
CA SER A 31 -12.18 -3.30 6.06
C SER A 31 -13.67 -3.11 5.88
N PHE A 32 -14.39 -4.20 5.72
CA PHE A 32 -15.84 -4.26 5.54
C PHE A 32 -16.43 -5.28 6.50
N GLN A 33 -17.63 -4.97 7.00
CA GLN A 33 -18.41 -5.86 7.84
C GLN A 33 -19.78 -6.04 7.18
N SER A 34 -20.28 -7.27 7.16
CA SER A 34 -21.62 -7.55 6.65
C SER A 34 -22.25 -8.72 7.36
N THR A 35 -23.57 -8.64 7.56
CA THR A 35 -24.41 -9.78 7.91
C THR A 35 -25.30 -10.09 6.73
N PHE A 36 -25.36 -11.35 6.32
CA PHE A 36 -26.21 -11.80 5.23
C PHE A 36 -26.81 -13.17 5.53
N SER A 37 -27.88 -13.49 4.82
CA SER A 37 -28.56 -14.78 4.92
C SER A 37 -28.25 -15.63 3.70
N LEU A 38 -27.89 -16.90 3.92
CA LEU A 38 -27.71 -17.91 2.87
C LEU A 38 -28.92 -18.84 2.87
N GLN A 39 -29.71 -18.80 1.81
CA GLN A 39 -30.76 -19.79 1.61
C GLN A 39 -30.15 -21.13 1.14
N PRO A 40 -30.80 -22.26 1.43
CA PRO A 40 -30.33 -23.55 0.97
C PRO A 40 -30.14 -23.61 -0.54
N GLY A 41 -28.97 -24.12 -0.96
CA GLY A 41 -28.60 -24.23 -2.38
C GLY A 41 -28.23 -22.91 -3.05
N LEU A 42 -28.22 -21.79 -2.32
CA LEU A 42 -27.69 -20.51 -2.79
C LEU A 42 -26.33 -20.24 -2.15
N ALA A 43 -25.57 -19.39 -2.84
CA ALA A 43 -24.27 -18.93 -2.40
C ALA A 43 -24.20 -17.41 -2.43
N TYR A 44 -23.43 -16.84 -1.50
CA TYR A 44 -23.14 -15.42 -1.47
C TYR A 44 -21.75 -15.17 -2.06
N GLN A 45 -21.70 -14.27 -3.04
CA GLN A 45 -20.53 -14.07 -3.88
C GLN A 45 -20.10 -12.62 -3.84
N LEU A 46 -18.80 -12.40 -3.73
CA LEU A 46 -18.21 -11.07 -3.77
C LEU A 46 -17.00 -11.09 -4.69
N HIS A 47 -16.94 -10.12 -5.61
CA HIS A 47 -15.89 -10.02 -6.61
C HIS A 47 -14.96 -8.86 -6.31
N TYR A 48 -13.65 -9.12 -6.33
CA TYR A 48 -12.63 -8.12 -6.05
C TYR A 48 -11.51 -8.17 -7.07
N PRO A 49 -11.21 -7.05 -7.75
CA PRO A 49 -10.00 -6.96 -8.56
C PRO A 49 -8.79 -6.88 -7.62
N LEU A 50 -7.86 -7.82 -7.75
CA LEU A 50 -6.62 -7.86 -6.96
C LEU A 50 -5.43 -7.86 -7.92
N ASN A 51 -4.43 -7.04 -7.61
CA ASN A 51 -3.12 -7.06 -8.26
C ASN A 51 -2.19 -8.06 -7.55
N PRO A 52 -1.07 -8.46 -8.17
CA PRO A 52 -0.06 -9.26 -7.49
C PRO A 52 0.39 -8.61 -6.18
N SER A 53 0.52 -9.41 -5.13
CA SER A 53 0.80 -9.02 -3.74
C SER A 53 -0.37 -8.41 -2.96
N ASP A 54 -1.48 -8.03 -3.60
CA ASP A 54 -2.69 -7.65 -2.87
C ASP A 54 -3.20 -8.85 -2.06
N SER A 55 -3.75 -8.60 -0.88
CA SER A 55 -4.23 -9.67 -0.01
C SER A 55 -5.66 -9.42 0.45
N LEU A 56 -6.40 -10.50 0.60
CA LEU A 56 -7.73 -10.51 1.18
C LEU A 56 -7.70 -11.39 2.43
N SER A 57 -8.33 -10.93 3.51
CA SER A 57 -8.56 -11.73 4.70
C SER A 57 -10.01 -11.66 5.11
N VAL A 58 -10.55 -12.78 5.56
CA VAL A 58 -11.95 -12.91 5.94
C VAL A 58 -12.02 -13.67 7.25
N THR A 59 -12.85 -13.19 8.15
CA THR A 59 -13.34 -13.96 9.29
C THR A 59 -14.84 -14.03 9.20
N PHE A 60 -15.42 -15.17 9.56
CA PHE A 60 -16.86 -15.32 9.58
C PHE A 60 -17.35 -16.14 10.76
N GLN A 61 -18.60 -15.92 11.12
CA GLN A 61 -19.34 -16.66 12.11
C GLN A 61 -20.77 -16.86 11.64
N GLU A 62 -21.24 -18.10 11.70
CA GLU A 62 -22.60 -18.54 11.48
C GLU A 62 -23.33 -18.53 12.84
N ASN A 63 -24.55 -18.00 12.87
CA ASN A 63 -25.32 -17.79 14.10
C ASN A 63 -26.64 -18.60 14.19
N SER A 64 -27.05 -19.34 13.17
CA SER A 64 -28.26 -20.15 13.14
C SER A 64 -28.05 -21.62 13.56
N GLY A 65 -26.81 -22.02 13.86
CA GLY A 65 -26.46 -23.38 14.27
C GLY A 65 -26.09 -24.29 13.09
N MET A 66 -25.79 -23.67 11.95
CA MET A 66 -25.47 -24.28 10.68
C MET A 66 -23.97 -24.20 10.38
N LEU A 67 -23.55 -24.87 9.31
CA LEU A 67 -22.16 -24.89 8.87
C LEU A 67 -22.07 -24.18 7.53
N VAL A 68 -21.08 -23.31 7.36
CA VAL A 68 -20.86 -22.58 6.10
C VAL A 68 -19.53 -23.01 5.53
N SER A 69 -19.42 -22.98 4.21
CA SER A 69 -18.13 -23.12 3.53
C SER A 69 -17.73 -21.81 2.89
N LEU A 70 -16.44 -21.46 2.98
CA LEU A 70 -15.85 -20.26 2.41
C LEU A 70 -14.73 -20.66 1.46
N TYR A 71 -14.75 -20.09 0.25
CA TYR A 71 -13.78 -20.38 -0.79
C TYR A 71 -13.27 -19.11 -1.47
N VAL A 72 -12.05 -19.19 -2.00
CA VAL A 72 -11.46 -18.17 -2.88
C VAL A 72 -11.16 -18.79 -4.24
N LEU A 73 -11.62 -18.12 -5.29
CA LEU A 73 -11.46 -18.54 -6.67
C LEU A 73 -10.93 -17.38 -7.52
N THR A 74 -10.13 -17.69 -8.54
CA THR A 74 -9.89 -16.82 -9.70
C THR A 74 -11.15 -16.70 -10.57
N SER A 75 -11.16 -15.76 -11.51
CA SER A 75 -12.24 -15.63 -12.49
C SER A 75 -12.42 -16.91 -13.32
N ALA A 76 -11.32 -17.56 -13.72
CA ALA A 76 -11.32 -18.81 -14.48
C ALA A 76 -11.84 -20.01 -13.67
N GLN A 77 -11.44 -20.13 -12.41
CA GLN A 77 -11.97 -21.17 -11.51
C GLN A 77 -13.45 -20.95 -11.21
N PHE A 78 -13.86 -19.69 -11.03
CA PHE A 78 -15.26 -19.36 -10.82
C PHE A 78 -16.12 -19.66 -12.06
N ALA A 79 -15.62 -19.40 -13.27
CA ALA A 79 -16.28 -19.84 -14.50
C ALA A 79 -16.37 -21.38 -14.57
N SER A 80 -15.33 -22.09 -14.15
CA SER A 80 -15.32 -23.56 -14.08
C SER A 80 -16.37 -24.09 -13.09
N TYR A 81 -16.51 -23.43 -11.93
CA TYR A 81 -17.56 -23.72 -10.95
C TYR A 81 -18.97 -23.56 -11.55
N GLN A 82 -19.25 -22.44 -12.22
CA GLN A 82 -20.54 -22.22 -12.88
C GLN A 82 -20.83 -23.25 -13.97
N ALA A 83 -19.82 -23.63 -14.74
CA ALA A 83 -19.91 -24.64 -15.78
C ALA A 83 -19.99 -26.08 -15.24
N LYS A 84 -19.89 -26.28 -13.92
CA LYS A 84 -19.78 -27.60 -13.26
C LYS A 84 -18.60 -28.43 -13.78
N ASN A 85 -17.54 -27.75 -14.21
CA ASN A 85 -16.29 -28.37 -14.62
C ASN A 85 -15.40 -28.62 -13.39
N PRO A 86 -14.53 -29.64 -13.42
CA PRO A 86 -13.60 -29.90 -12.32
C PRO A 86 -12.53 -28.81 -12.23
N PHE A 87 -12.25 -28.36 -11.01
CA PHE A 87 -11.17 -27.43 -10.67
C PHE A 87 -10.77 -27.59 -9.19
N ASN A 88 -9.69 -26.93 -8.79
CA ASN A 88 -9.28 -26.85 -7.38
C ASN A 88 -9.44 -25.42 -6.87
N TYR A 89 -9.91 -25.26 -5.63
CA TYR A 89 -9.99 -23.97 -4.95
C TYR A 89 -8.58 -23.44 -4.62
N LEU A 90 -8.40 -22.12 -4.61
CA LEU A 90 -7.13 -21.50 -4.16
C LEU A 90 -6.95 -21.64 -2.66
N SER A 91 -8.05 -21.44 -1.94
CA SER A 91 -8.12 -21.57 -0.50
C SER A 91 -9.57 -21.87 -0.12
N SER A 92 -9.76 -22.68 0.91
CA SER A 92 -11.07 -23.15 1.32
C SER A 92 -11.12 -23.44 2.81
N VAL A 93 -12.24 -23.10 3.44
CA VAL A 93 -12.64 -23.58 4.75
C VAL A 93 -14.03 -24.18 4.58
N THR A 94 -14.22 -25.46 4.90
CA THR A 94 -15.44 -26.18 4.52
C THR A 94 -16.21 -26.68 5.73
N ASN A 95 -17.52 -26.47 5.72
CA ASN A 95 -18.48 -26.96 6.73
C ASN A 95 -18.06 -26.62 8.17
N VAL A 96 -17.92 -25.33 8.47
CA VAL A 96 -17.63 -24.86 9.84
C VAL A 96 -18.60 -23.77 10.26
N ALA A 97 -18.90 -23.68 11.55
CA ALA A 97 -19.74 -22.62 12.12
C ALA A 97 -18.99 -21.28 12.22
N SER A 98 -17.66 -21.30 12.25
CA SER A 98 -16.84 -20.09 12.17
C SER A 98 -15.47 -20.42 11.63
N GLY A 99 -14.81 -19.43 11.02
CA GLY A 99 -13.51 -19.64 10.41
C GLY A 99 -12.85 -18.34 9.97
N SER A 100 -11.59 -18.49 9.58
CA SER A 100 -10.82 -17.41 8.97
C SER A 100 -10.07 -17.92 7.75
N LEU A 101 -9.94 -17.08 6.74
CA LEU A 101 -9.22 -17.35 5.52
C LEU A 101 -8.42 -16.12 5.14
N SER A 102 -7.15 -16.30 4.81
CA SER A 102 -6.31 -15.24 4.24
C SER A 102 -5.69 -15.74 2.95
N TYR A 103 -5.65 -14.87 1.94
CA TYR A 103 -5.10 -15.18 0.63
C TYR A 103 -4.38 -13.96 0.05
N THR A 104 -3.21 -14.19 -0.53
CA THR A 104 -2.43 -13.19 -1.26
C THR A 104 -2.45 -13.53 -2.75
N ALA A 105 -2.86 -12.57 -3.58
CA ALA A 105 -2.93 -12.72 -5.02
C ALA A 105 -1.52 -12.79 -5.63
N ASN A 106 -1.31 -13.79 -6.49
CA ASN A 106 -0.03 -13.95 -7.19
C ASN A 106 -0.08 -13.39 -8.62
N ILE A 107 -1.28 -13.26 -9.18
CA ILE A 107 -1.55 -12.73 -10.52
C ILE A 107 -2.65 -11.67 -10.44
N GLN A 108 -2.64 -10.74 -11.40
CA GLN A 108 -3.71 -9.78 -11.55
C GLN A 108 -4.97 -10.47 -12.09
N ASP A 109 -6.05 -10.47 -11.32
CA ASP A 109 -7.34 -11.06 -11.73
C ASP A 109 -8.50 -10.50 -10.89
N THR A 110 -9.73 -10.82 -11.27
CA THR A 110 -10.91 -10.68 -10.41
C THR A 110 -11.12 -11.94 -9.61
N TYR A 111 -10.86 -11.86 -8.31
CA TYR A 111 -11.05 -12.97 -7.38
C TYR A 111 -12.47 -12.96 -6.84
N THR A 112 -13.08 -14.15 -6.77
CA THR A 112 -14.39 -14.37 -6.18
C THR A 112 -14.22 -14.97 -4.80
N LEU A 113 -14.72 -14.26 -3.79
CA LEU A 113 -14.95 -14.79 -2.46
C LEU A 113 -16.35 -15.39 -2.42
N PHE A 114 -16.44 -16.65 -2.03
CA PHE A 114 -17.63 -17.47 -2.21
C PHE A 114 -18.02 -18.11 -0.87
N PHE A 115 -19.20 -17.76 -0.35
CA PHE A 115 -19.80 -18.42 0.79
C PHE A 115 -20.88 -19.38 0.30
N ASP A 116 -20.71 -20.65 0.61
CA ASP A 116 -21.63 -21.71 0.23
C ASP A 116 -22.35 -22.25 1.46
N HIS A 117 -23.62 -22.58 1.27
CA HIS A 117 -24.40 -23.25 2.28
C HIS A 117 -23.79 -24.62 2.58
N GLY A 118 -23.53 -24.93 3.85
CA GLY A 118 -22.86 -26.19 4.19
C GLY A 118 -23.77 -27.40 4.07
N ALA A 119 -23.13 -28.56 3.98
CA ALA A 119 -23.82 -29.84 4.00
C ALA A 119 -24.25 -30.15 5.44
N GLY A 120 -25.54 -30.00 5.78
CA GLY A 120 -25.97 -30.24 7.16
C GLY A 120 -27.47 -30.27 7.41
N LEU A 121 -28.24 -29.28 6.96
CA LEU A 121 -29.70 -29.23 7.15
C LEU A 121 -30.26 -28.42 5.98
N ALA A 122 -30.55 -29.10 4.86
CA ALA A 122 -30.81 -28.53 3.54
C ALA A 122 -32.04 -27.59 3.42
N ASN A 123 -32.70 -27.24 4.53
CA ASN A 123 -33.94 -26.46 4.55
C ASN A 123 -33.90 -25.26 5.53
N ALA A 124 -32.76 -24.97 6.17
CA ALA A 124 -32.65 -23.86 7.11
C ALA A 124 -31.77 -22.75 6.54
N THR A 125 -32.23 -21.49 6.65
CA THR A 125 -31.43 -20.34 6.25
C THR A 125 -30.28 -20.11 7.24
N GLU A 126 -29.07 -19.93 6.74
CA GLU A 126 -27.88 -19.63 7.54
C GLU A 126 -27.73 -18.12 7.67
N THR A 127 -27.33 -17.62 8.84
CA THR A 127 -27.08 -16.18 9.03
C THR A 127 -25.62 -15.98 9.33
N VAL A 128 -24.91 -15.43 8.34
CA VAL A 128 -23.46 -15.30 8.36
C VAL A 128 -23.08 -13.87 8.63
N TYR A 129 -22.32 -13.68 9.69
CA TYR A 129 -21.60 -12.46 9.99
C TYR A 129 -20.16 -12.58 9.46
N ALA A 130 -19.73 -11.64 8.62
CA ALA A 130 -18.40 -11.66 8.03
C ALA A 130 -17.69 -10.31 8.17
N LEU A 131 -16.42 -10.35 8.60
CA LEU A 131 -15.49 -9.24 8.46
C LEU A 131 -14.49 -9.58 7.36
N ARG A 132 -14.22 -8.60 6.50
CA ARG A 132 -13.30 -8.73 5.38
C ARG A 132 -12.34 -7.56 5.41
N SER A 133 -11.07 -7.82 5.16
CA SER A 133 -10.05 -6.79 4.98
C SER A 133 -9.30 -7.03 3.69
N TYR A 134 -9.06 -5.95 2.95
CA TYR A 134 -8.36 -5.93 1.67
C TYR A 134 -7.16 -5.03 1.81
N THR A 135 -5.97 -5.58 1.57
CA THR A 135 -4.73 -4.81 1.54
C THR A 135 -4.26 -4.71 0.10
N THR A 136 -4.17 -3.49 -0.40
CA THR A 136 -3.72 -3.18 -1.75
C THR A 136 -2.33 -2.58 -1.72
N HIS A 137 -1.53 -2.94 -2.73
CA HIS A 137 -0.15 -2.50 -2.90
C HIS A 137 -0.04 -1.62 -4.15
N THR A 138 0.38 -0.38 -3.94
CA THR A 138 0.43 0.62 -5.00
C THR A 138 1.87 0.77 -5.51
N SER A 139 2.34 -0.16 -6.34
CA SER A 139 3.77 -0.26 -6.73
C SER A 139 4.38 1.03 -7.28
N TYR A 140 3.61 1.90 -7.96
CA TYR A 140 4.14 3.18 -8.43
C TYR A 140 4.60 4.09 -7.28
N ARG A 141 3.94 4.05 -6.11
CA ARG A 141 4.34 4.81 -4.92
C ARG A 141 5.67 4.32 -4.39
N LEU A 142 5.89 3.00 -4.40
CA LEU A 142 7.17 2.41 -4.01
C LEU A 142 8.29 2.91 -4.92
N TYR A 143 8.13 2.79 -6.24
CA TYR A 143 9.15 3.23 -7.21
C TYR A 143 9.41 4.74 -7.13
N PHE A 144 8.36 5.55 -7.01
CA PHE A 144 8.50 6.99 -6.88
C PHE A 144 9.15 7.38 -5.54
N GLY A 145 8.84 6.68 -4.45
CA GLY A 145 9.50 6.83 -3.16
C GLY A 145 11.01 6.55 -3.23
N ILE A 146 11.41 5.46 -3.91
CA ILE A 146 12.82 5.11 -4.12
C ILE A 146 13.54 6.20 -4.94
N LEU A 147 12.90 6.70 -6.01
CA LEU A 147 13.47 7.76 -6.84
C LEU A 147 13.71 9.03 -6.03
N LEU A 148 12.73 9.46 -5.24
CA LEU A 148 12.84 10.63 -4.37
C LEU A 148 13.91 10.45 -3.28
N LEU A 149 14.04 9.24 -2.73
CA LEU A 149 15.10 8.93 -1.76
C LEU A 149 16.48 9.06 -2.39
N GLY A 150 16.66 8.56 -3.60
CA GLY A 150 17.90 8.70 -4.37
C GLY A 150 18.26 10.17 -4.62
N ALA A 151 17.28 10.98 -5.04
CA ALA A 151 17.47 12.42 -5.23
C ALA A 151 17.86 13.12 -3.92
N ALA A 152 17.17 12.82 -2.80
CA ALA A 152 17.50 13.37 -1.50
C ALA A 152 18.94 13.02 -1.06
N ALA A 153 19.37 11.77 -1.28
CA ALA A 153 20.72 11.32 -0.95
C ALA A 153 21.80 12.07 -1.75
N VAL A 154 21.54 12.33 -3.04
CA VAL A 154 22.42 13.14 -3.89
C VAL A 154 22.53 14.58 -3.37
N ASP A 155 21.41 15.19 -2.97
CA ASP A 155 21.42 16.55 -2.41
C ASP A 155 22.13 16.62 -1.06
N PHE A 156 21.94 15.63 -0.17
CA PHE A 156 22.71 15.53 1.08
C PHE A 156 24.21 15.42 0.80
N TYR A 157 24.60 14.60 -0.18
CA TYR A 157 26.00 14.48 -0.60
C TYR A 157 26.57 15.80 -1.12
N TYR A 158 25.81 16.52 -1.96
CA TYR A 158 26.24 17.83 -2.47
C TYR A 158 26.32 18.89 -1.38
N ALA A 159 25.37 18.94 -0.45
CA ALA A 159 25.42 19.83 0.70
C ALA A 159 26.66 19.56 1.57
N TYR A 160 26.96 18.29 1.83
CA TYR A 160 28.16 17.88 2.54
C TYR A 160 29.45 18.25 1.81
N ARG A 161 29.48 18.12 0.48
CA ARG A 161 30.66 18.51 -0.32
C ARG A 161 30.82 20.03 -0.38
N SER A 162 29.71 20.77 -0.47
CA SER A 162 29.68 22.23 -0.51
C SER A 162 30.14 22.84 0.82
N SER A 163 29.75 22.25 1.96
CA SER A 163 30.19 22.72 3.29
C SER A 163 31.70 22.58 3.52
N LYS A 164 32.39 21.72 2.76
CA LYS A 164 33.86 21.58 2.79
C LYS A 164 34.61 22.57 1.89
N ARG A 165 33.92 23.30 1.00
CA ARG A 165 34.57 24.35 0.20
C ARG A 165 34.68 25.60 1.06
N GLY A 166 35.90 25.99 1.40
CA GLY A 166 36.17 27.18 2.22
C GLY A 166 35.56 28.45 1.61
N THR A 167 35.19 29.38 2.48
CA THR A 167 34.70 30.71 2.11
C THR A 167 35.75 31.39 1.24
N ILE A 168 35.41 31.75 0.01
CA ILE A 168 36.25 32.64 -0.81
C ILE A 168 36.26 33.97 -0.07
N SER A 169 37.39 34.32 0.54
CA SER A 169 37.59 35.63 1.16
C SER A 169 37.39 36.70 0.09
N ALA A 170 36.57 37.70 0.40
CA ALA A 170 36.42 38.87 -0.46
C ALA A 170 37.80 39.50 -0.71
N PRO A 171 38.09 39.99 -1.93
CA PRO A 171 39.34 40.69 -2.21
C PRO A 171 39.53 41.84 -1.21
N PRO A 172 40.75 42.09 -0.73
CA PRO A 172 41.02 43.21 0.17
C PRO A 172 40.60 44.52 -0.47
N ALA A 173 39.96 45.40 0.31
CA ALA A 173 39.54 46.71 -0.16
C ALA A 173 40.75 47.51 -0.68
N PRO A 174 40.60 48.29 -1.76
CA PRO A 174 41.68 49.14 -2.27
C PRO A 174 42.11 50.13 -1.19
N ALA A 175 43.42 50.24 -0.95
CA ALA A 175 43.97 51.18 0.01
C ALA A 175 43.62 52.62 -0.41
N MET A 176 42.86 53.33 0.41
CA MET A 176 42.65 54.77 0.23
C MET A 176 43.95 55.49 0.60
N THR A 177 44.67 56.02 -0.40
CA THR A 177 45.78 56.92 -0.17
C THR A 177 45.25 58.24 0.44
N PRO A 178 45.79 58.72 1.57
CA PRO A 178 45.35 59.98 2.17
C PRO A 178 45.67 61.17 1.24
N PRO A 179 44.81 62.20 1.19
CA PRO A 179 45.02 63.37 0.35
C PRO A 179 46.26 64.15 0.78
N SER A 180 47.16 64.42 -0.17
CA SER A 180 48.33 65.28 0.04
C SER A 180 47.89 66.73 0.22
N PHE A 181 48.00 67.26 1.44
CA PHE A 181 47.74 68.66 1.72
C PHE A 181 48.95 69.50 1.24
N SER A 182 48.72 70.41 0.30
CA SER A 182 49.71 71.41 -0.12
C SER A 182 49.34 72.75 0.52
N PRO A 183 50.21 73.40 1.30
CA PRO A 183 49.89 74.72 1.87
C PRO A 183 49.98 75.82 0.80
N PRO A 184 49.12 76.86 0.88
CA PRO A 184 49.16 77.99 -0.03
C PRO A 184 50.36 78.91 0.27
N SER A 185 50.92 79.46 -0.81
CA SER A 185 52.05 80.40 -0.87
C SER A 185 51.71 81.81 -0.39
#